data_AF-N2A3N3-F1
#
_entry.id   AF-N2A3N3-F1
#
_cell.length_a   1.000
_cell.length_b   1.000
_cell.length_c   1.000
_cell.angle_alpha   90.00
_cell.angle_beta   90.00
_cell.angle_gamma   90.00
#
_symmetry.space_group_name_H-M   'P 1'
#
loop_
_entity.id
_entity.type
_entity.pdbx_description
1 polymer ?
#
loop_
_entity_poly.entity_id
_entity_poly.type
_entity_poly.pdbx_seq_one_letter_code
_entity_poly.pdbx_strand_id
1 'polypeptide(L)'
;MENILKNKYIIKDFSHKNLHALGFCHNKITSDCDRKYYSMRFPVVKYNSSASIEGEITIDTTDGSIFLNVYDLKGNYYTPFYNYEYGNFDDILKMIYKNINKQLKKCKIKKMRLKNS
;
A
#
# COMPACT_ATOMS: atom_id res chain seq x y z
N MET A 1 -1.42 -8.52 -16.47
CA MET A 1 -1.84 -7.50 -15.49
C MET A 1 -0.60 -6.72 -15.10
N GLU A 2 -0.62 -5.37 -15.07
CA GLU A 2 0.58 -4.62 -14.68
C GLU A 2 0.82 -4.80 -13.17
N ASN A 3 1.98 -5.35 -12.80
CA ASN A 3 2.32 -5.59 -11.41
C ASN A 3 2.52 -4.26 -10.68
N ILE A 4 1.61 -3.93 -9.76
CA ILE A 4 1.60 -2.66 -9.05
C ILE A 4 2.80 -2.46 -8.13
N LEU A 5 3.49 -3.55 -7.74
CA LEU A 5 4.71 -3.53 -6.91
C LEU A 5 5.92 -2.99 -7.68
N LYS A 6 5.92 -3.09 -9.01
CA LYS A 6 7.02 -2.58 -9.85
C LYS A 6 6.93 -1.06 -10.07
N ASN A 7 5.82 -0.44 -9.68
CA ASN A 7 5.61 0.99 -9.86
C ASN A 7 6.22 1.79 -8.71
N LYS A 8 6.81 2.93 -9.05
CA LYS A 8 7.13 3.97 -8.06
C LYS A 8 5.91 4.86 -7.86
N TYR A 9 5.61 5.20 -6.60
CA TYR A 9 4.52 6.09 -6.25
C TYR A 9 5.06 7.33 -5.55
N ILE A 10 4.36 8.45 -5.72
CA ILE A 10 4.69 9.73 -5.12
C ILE A 10 3.47 10.34 -4.44
N ILE A 11 3.71 10.99 -3.31
CA ILE A 11 2.77 11.88 -2.64
C ILE A 11 3.40 13.28 -2.61
N LYS A 12 2.60 14.32 -2.90
CA LYS A 12 3.13 15.69 -2.96
C LYS A 12 3.49 16.26 -1.59
N ASP A 13 2.72 15.91 -0.58
CA ASP A 13 2.86 16.41 0.79
C ASP A 13 2.84 15.20 1.72
N PHE A 14 4.00 14.86 2.26
CA PHE A 14 4.19 13.80 3.26
C PHE A 14 4.45 14.38 4.65
N SER A 15 4.06 15.64 4.90
CA SER A 15 4.13 16.21 6.24
C SER A 15 3.24 15.44 7.21
N HIS A 16 3.66 15.36 8.48
CA HIS A 16 2.91 14.69 9.54
C HIS A 16 1.43 15.13 9.60
N LYS A 17 1.17 16.43 9.47
CA LYS A 17 -0.19 16.99 9.50
C LYS A 17 -1.04 16.47 8.35
N ASN A 18 -0.49 16.43 7.14
CA ASN A 18 -1.22 15.93 5.97
C ASN A 18 -1.44 14.42 6.07
N LEU A 19 -0.44 13.66 6.50
CA LEU A 19 -0.53 12.21 6.66
C LEU A 19 -1.59 11.82 7.70
N HIS A 20 -1.60 12.49 8.86
CA HIS A 20 -2.62 12.28 9.88
C HIS A 20 -4.02 12.62 9.36
N ALA A 21 -4.18 13.72 8.61
CA ALA A 21 -5.46 14.09 7.99
C ALA A 21 -5.95 13.06 6.94
N LEU A 22 -5.03 12.34 6.29
CA LEU A 22 -5.34 11.26 5.35
C LEU A 22 -5.59 9.91 6.05
N GLY A 23 -5.44 9.83 7.37
CA GLY A 23 -5.68 8.63 8.18
C GLY A 23 -4.46 7.73 8.36
N PHE A 24 -3.25 8.22 8.09
CA PHE A 24 -2.02 7.49 8.38
C PHE A 24 -1.60 7.68 9.84
N CYS A 25 -1.12 6.59 10.44
CA CYS A 25 -0.62 6.56 11.81
C CYS A 25 0.90 6.39 11.81
N HIS A 26 1.57 7.00 12.79
CA HIS A 26 3.01 6.82 12.97
C HIS A 26 3.33 5.37 13.34
N ASN A 27 4.15 4.70 12.53
CA ASN A 27 4.55 3.32 12.75
C ASN A 27 5.80 3.28 13.63
N LYS A 28 5.60 3.18 14.96
CA LYS A 28 6.70 3.16 15.93
C LYS A 28 7.59 1.92 15.85
N ILE A 29 7.12 0.84 15.24
CA ILE A 29 7.86 -0.43 15.16
C ILE A 29 8.94 -0.32 14.08
N THR A 30 8.62 0.30 12.96
CA THR A 30 9.55 0.42 11.82
C THR A 30 10.29 1.75 11.79
N SER A 31 9.87 2.74 12.59
CA SER A 31 10.53 4.05 12.68
C SER A 31 11.67 4.03 13.68
N ASP A 32 12.68 4.84 13.38
CA ASP A 32 13.85 5.07 14.23
C ASP A 32 14.16 6.57 14.32
N CYS A 33 15.37 6.89 14.81
CA CYS A 33 15.82 8.27 14.97
C CYS A 33 15.94 9.04 13.64
N ASP A 34 16.28 8.32 12.56
CA ASP A 34 16.65 8.88 11.26
C ASP A 34 15.50 8.80 10.25
N ARG A 35 14.64 7.79 10.38
CA ARG A 35 13.54 7.51 9.48
C ARG A 35 12.23 7.35 10.21
N LYS A 36 11.24 8.10 9.74
CA LYS A 36 9.87 8.06 10.28
C LYS A 36 8.92 7.53 9.24
N TYR A 37 8.26 6.43 9.59
CA TYR A 37 7.30 5.75 8.75
C TYR A 37 5.89 5.99 9.26
N TYR A 38 4.99 6.22 8.31
CA TYR A 38 3.56 6.34 8.57
C TYR A 38 2.83 5.31 7.75
N SER A 39 1.97 4.52 8.39
CA SER A 39 1.24 3.46 7.72
C SER A 39 -0.27 3.62 7.89
N MET A 40 -1.01 3.13 6.91
CA MET A 40 -2.46 3.03 6.95
C MET A 40 -2.86 1.67 6.40
N ARG A 41 -3.56 0.90 7.22
CA ARG A 41 -4.19 -0.36 6.81
C ARG A 41 -5.63 -0.14 6.38
N PHE A 42 -6.06 -0.92 5.41
CA PHE A 42 -7.42 -0.85 4.87
C PHE A 42 -7.83 -2.21 4.30
N PRO A 43 -9.13 -2.56 4.34
CA PRO A 43 -9.60 -3.80 3.75
C PRO A 43 -9.47 -3.76 2.23
N VAL A 44 -8.74 -4.73 1.65
CA VAL A 44 -8.66 -4.92 0.18
C VAL A 44 -9.60 -6.03 -0.30
N VAL A 45 -9.91 -7.00 0.55
CA VAL A 45 -10.92 -8.03 0.29
C VAL A 45 -11.78 -8.19 1.53
N LYS A 46 -13.10 -8.30 1.35
CA LYS A 46 -14.05 -8.56 2.43
C LYS A 46 -14.84 -9.82 2.13
N TYR A 47 -15.07 -10.64 3.15
CA TYR A 47 -15.98 -11.78 3.12
C TYR A 47 -16.98 -11.62 4.27
N ASN A 48 -18.29 -11.72 3.98
CA ASN A 48 -19.36 -11.52 4.95
C ASN A 48 -19.15 -10.30 5.86
N SER A 49 -18.87 -9.15 5.25
CA SER A 49 -18.63 -7.85 5.91
C SER A 49 -17.33 -7.70 6.70
N SER A 50 -16.60 -8.80 6.98
CA SER A 50 -15.28 -8.78 7.63
C SER A 50 -14.16 -8.64 6.61
N ALA A 51 -13.10 -7.91 6.94
CA ALA A 51 -11.88 -7.88 6.13
C ALA A 51 -11.25 -9.27 6.13
N SER A 52 -10.98 -9.83 4.96
CA SER A 52 -10.29 -11.12 4.79
C SER A 52 -8.85 -10.96 4.30
N ILE A 53 -8.56 -9.81 3.67
CA ILE A 53 -7.23 -9.42 3.25
C ILE A 53 -7.13 -7.91 3.47
N GLU A 54 -6.02 -7.48 4.06
CA GLU A 54 -5.73 -6.07 4.32
C GLU A 54 -4.60 -5.58 3.41
N GLY A 55 -4.76 -4.38 2.87
CA GLY A 55 -3.68 -3.65 2.23
C GLY A 55 -3.09 -2.66 3.22
N GLU A 56 -1.80 -2.39 3.07
CA GLU A 56 -1.09 -1.35 3.82
C GLU A 56 -0.36 -0.44 2.83
N ILE A 57 -0.54 0.86 3.01
CA ILE A 57 0.33 1.87 2.39
C ILE A 57 1.22 2.40 3.51
N THR A 58 2.53 2.34 3.30
CA THR A 58 3.54 2.88 4.22
C THR A 58 4.33 3.97 3.51
N ILE A 59 4.55 5.09 4.19
CA ILE A 59 5.26 6.27 3.67
C ILE A 59 6.46 6.54 4.56
N ASP A 60 7.65 6.55 3.98
CA ASP A 60 8.86 7.10 4.60
C ASP A 60 8.84 8.62 4.42
N THR A 61 8.84 9.35 5.53
CA THR A 61 8.78 10.83 5.52
C THR A 61 10.14 11.48 5.28
N THR A 62 11.23 10.71 5.25
CA THR A 62 12.57 11.22 4.97
C THR A 62 12.73 11.55 3.48
N ASP A 63 12.20 10.71 2.59
CA ASP A 63 12.33 10.86 1.13
C ASP A 63 10.98 10.81 0.38
N GLY A 64 9.88 10.55 1.08
CA GLY A 64 8.55 10.39 0.48
C GLY A 64 8.32 9.04 -0.19
N SER A 65 9.21 8.06 0.02
CA SER A 65 9.09 6.71 -0.52
C SER A 65 7.82 6.02 -0.03
N ILE A 66 7.16 5.28 -0.92
CA ILE A 66 5.88 4.61 -0.66
C ILE A 66 6.02 3.11 -0.88
N PHE A 67 5.63 2.35 0.11
CA PHE A 67 5.63 0.89 0.12
C PHE A 67 4.19 0.38 0.18
N LEU A 68 3.93 -0.70 -0.55
CA LEU A 68 2.63 -1.36 -0.59
C LEU A 68 2.78 -2.79 -0.09
N ASN A 69 2.03 -3.13 0.94
CA ASN A 69 1.97 -4.48 1.46
C ASN A 69 0.54 -5.01 1.46
N VAL A 70 0.41 -6.34 1.45
CA VAL A 70 -0.87 -7.03 1.57
C VAL A 70 -0.72 -8.17 2.56
N TYR A 71 -1.69 -8.27 3.47
CA TYR A 71 -1.68 -9.21 4.58
C TYR A 71 -2.93 -10.09 4.58
N ASP A 72 -2.77 -11.34 5.00
CA ASP A 72 -3.87 -12.25 5.30
C ASP A 72 -4.54 -11.91 6.65
N LEU A 73 -5.58 -12.67 7.00
CA LEU A 73 -6.32 -12.55 8.27
C LEU A 73 -5.46 -12.72 9.53
N LYS A 74 -4.32 -13.40 9.43
CA LYS A 74 -3.40 -13.65 10.53
C LYS A 74 -2.33 -12.56 10.62
N GLY A 75 -2.33 -11.59 9.72
CA GLY A 75 -1.33 -10.53 9.64
C GLY A 75 -0.05 -10.96 8.94
N ASN A 76 -0.01 -12.12 8.29
CA ASN A 76 1.14 -12.55 7.49
C ASN A 76 1.08 -11.92 6.11
N TYR A 77 2.23 -11.74 5.46
CA TYR A 77 2.26 -11.33 4.05
C TYR A 77 1.45 -12.29 3.20
N TYR A 78 0.53 -11.75 2.41
CA TYR A 78 -0.30 -12.53 1.52
C TYR A 78 0.51 -12.99 0.31
N THR A 79 1.10 -14.17 0.40
CA THR A 79 2.03 -14.74 -0.59
C THR A 79 1.61 -14.58 -2.05
N PRO A 80 0.33 -14.79 -2.45
CA PRO A 80 -0.08 -14.63 -3.85
C PRO A 80 0.12 -13.23 -4.41
N PHE A 81 0.14 -12.19 -3.57
CA PHE A 81 0.40 -10.82 -4.00
C PHE A 81 1.84 -10.60 -4.48
N TYR A 82 2.79 -11.33 -3.90
CA TYR A 82 4.22 -11.21 -4.20
C TYR A 82 4.70 -12.27 -5.21
N ASN A 83 4.13 -13.47 -5.14
CA ASN A 83 4.49 -14.62 -5.98
C ASN A 83 3.36 -14.97 -6.95
N TYR A 84 2.77 -13.96 -7.60
CA TYR A 84 1.61 -14.11 -8.50
C TYR A 84 1.88 -15.01 -9.71
N GLU A 85 3.15 -15.28 -10.03
CA GLU A 85 3.57 -16.15 -11.13
C GLU A 85 3.36 -17.63 -10.82
N TYR A 86 3.17 -17.99 -9.54
CA TYR A 86 3.01 -19.36 -9.08
C TYR A 86 1.57 -19.62 -8.61
N GLY A 87 0.67 -19.88 -9.55
CA GLY A 87 -0.72 -20.29 -9.30
C GLY A 87 -1.75 -19.46 -10.08
N ASN A 88 -3.03 -19.87 -9.98
CA ASN A 88 -4.12 -19.15 -10.63
C ASN A 88 -4.86 -18.25 -9.62
N PHE A 89 -4.31 -17.06 -9.39
CA PHE A 89 -4.85 -16.06 -8.45
C PHE A 89 -5.37 -14.80 -9.14
N ASP A 90 -5.57 -14.84 -10.46
CA ASP A 90 -5.85 -13.65 -11.26
C ASP A 90 -7.04 -12.84 -10.75
N ASP A 91 -8.14 -13.49 -10.38
CA ASP A 91 -9.36 -12.78 -9.99
C ASP A 91 -9.25 -12.10 -8.63
N ILE A 92 -8.61 -12.75 -7.65
CA ILE A 92 -8.37 -12.14 -6.35
C ILE A 92 -7.33 -11.02 -6.46
N LEU A 93 -6.31 -11.17 -7.30
CA LEU A 93 -5.30 -10.13 -7.55
C LEU A 93 -5.88 -8.92 -8.27
N LYS A 94 -6.77 -9.11 -9.26
CA LYS A 94 -7.53 -7.99 -9.88
C LYS A 94 -8.27 -7.19 -8.82
N MET A 95 -8.95 -7.88 -7.89
CA MET A 95 -9.70 -7.23 -6.83
C MET A 95 -8.80 -6.47 -5.86
N ILE A 96 -7.70 -7.09 -5.41
CA ILE A 96 -6.70 -6.45 -4.55
C ILE A 96 -6.15 -5.20 -5.23
N TYR A 97 -5.67 -5.31 -6.48
CA TYR A 97 -5.08 -4.19 -7.22
C TYR A 97 -6.09 -3.06 -7.44
N LYS A 98 -7.35 -3.37 -7.75
CA LYS A 98 -8.43 -2.39 -7.89
C LYS A 98 -8.62 -1.59 -6.60
N ASN A 99 -8.66 -2.27 -5.46
CA ASN A 99 -8.92 -1.62 -4.17
C ASN A 99 -7.71 -0.84 -3.65
N ILE A 100 -6.48 -1.33 -3.86
CA ILE A 100 -5.26 -0.56 -3.59
C ILE A 100 -5.24 0.71 -4.44
N ASN A 101 -5.50 0.62 -5.75
CA ASN A 101 -5.55 1.79 -6.62
C ASN A 101 -6.63 2.80 -6.20
N LYS A 102 -7.78 2.33 -5.72
CA LYS A 102 -8.83 3.20 -5.15
C LYS A 102 -8.32 3.94 -3.92
N GLN A 103 -7.62 3.26 -3.02
CA GLN A 103 -7.07 3.87 -1.82
C GLN A 103 -5.95 4.86 -2.13
N LEU A 104 -5.03 4.53 -3.06
CA LEU A 104 -4.00 5.45 -3.54
C LEU A 104 -4.59 6.76 -4.07
N LYS A 105 -5.65 6.67 -4.89
CA LYS A 105 -6.39 7.84 -5.39
C LYS A 105 -7.00 8.66 -4.25
N LYS A 106 -7.61 8.00 -3.26
CA LYS A 106 -8.18 8.66 -2.07
C LYS A 106 -7.12 9.44 -1.30
N CYS A 107 -5.92 8.88 -1.17
CA CYS A 107 -4.77 9.52 -0.51
C CYS A 107 -4.02 10.52 -1.41
N LYS A 108 -4.52 10.80 -2.63
CA LYS A 108 -3.87 11.67 -3.62
C LYS A 108 -2.45 11.21 -4.02
N ILE A 109 -2.17 9.91 -3.85
CA ILE A 109 -0.92 9.27 -4.25
C ILE A 109 -0.99 8.93 -5.73
N LYS A 110 0.07 9.23 -6.47
CA LYS A 110 0.13 9.03 -7.93
C LYS A 110 1.27 8.09 -8.30
N LYS A 111 1.04 7.26 -9.32
CA LYS A 111 2.12 6.52 -9.98
C LYS A 111 3.05 7.51 -10.66
N MET A 112 4.34 7.38 -10.42
CA MET A 112 5.37 8.15 -11.10
C MET A 112 5.47 7.65 -12.55
N ARG A 113 5.30 8.55 -13.51
CA ARG A 113 5.63 8.24 -14.91
C ARG A 113 7.14 8.40 -15.05
N LEU A 114 7.84 7.30 -15.29
CA LEU A 114 9.21 7.37 -15.77
C LEU A 114 9.14 8.07 -17.13
N LYS A 115 9.78 9.23 -17.26
CA LYS A 115 10.07 9.78 -18.58
C LYS A 115 11.16 8.88 -19.15
N ASN A 116 10.86 8.17 -20.24
CA ASN A 116 11.92 7.59 -21.06
C ASN A 116 12.66 8.79 -21.65
N SER A 117 13.84 9.07 -21.13
CA SER A 117 14.82 9.98 -21.73
C SER A 117 15.51 9.28 -22.88
#